data_AF-A0A8T4YYL3-F1
#
_entry.id   AF-A0A8T4YYL3-F1
#
_cell.length_a   1.000
_cell.length_b   1.000
_cell.length_c   1.000
_cell.angle_alpha   90.00
_cell.angle_beta   90.00
_cell.angle_gamma   90.00
#
_symmetry.space_group_name_H-M   'P 1'
#
loop_
_entity.id
_entity.type
_entity.pdbx_description
1 polymer ?
#
loop_
_entity_poly.entity_id
_entity_poly.type
_entity_poly.pdbx_seq_one_letter_code
_entity_poly.pdbx_strand_id
1 'polypeptide(L)'
;RGLLSMESMLLYSTVCGCGPDMIPLPGDVSEKEIASIMLDMCSLALILDKPLIARLVPIPNRKGGQKTQFDYHFFQNSRIMKVRDLSLTGRTLLENINFEFT
;
A
#
# COMPACT_ATOMS: atom_id res chain seq x y z
N ARG A 1 11.77 10.64 -13.88
CA ARG A 1 10.38 10.14 -13.94
C ARG A 1 10.36 8.84 -13.13
N GLY A 2 9.53 8.73 -12.09
CA GLY A 2 9.35 7.46 -11.38
C GLY A 2 8.23 6.69 -12.10
N LEU A 3 8.52 5.49 -12.57
CA LEU A 3 7.59 4.64 -13.34
C LEU A 3 6.81 3.65 -12.46
N LEU A 4 7.21 3.51 -11.19
CA LEU A 4 6.69 2.50 -10.28
C LEU A 4 5.40 2.99 -9.61
N SER A 5 4.34 2.18 -9.72
CA SER A 5 3.04 2.38 -9.06
C SER A 5 2.81 1.35 -7.95
N MET A 6 1.73 1.51 -7.18
CA MET A 6 1.36 0.55 -6.14
C MET A 6 1.18 -0.86 -6.72
N GLU A 7 0.47 -0.96 -7.84
CA GLU A 7 0.22 -2.22 -8.54
C GLU A 7 1.51 -2.88 -9.01
N SER A 8 2.50 -2.08 -9.41
CA SER A 8 3.82 -2.59 -9.80
C SER A 8 4.52 -3.23 -8.59
N MET A 9 4.44 -2.60 -7.41
CA MET A 9 5.01 -3.16 -6.18
C MET A 9 4.28 -4.43 -5.73
N LEU A 10 2.94 -4.46 -5.82
CA LEU A 10 2.13 -5.65 -5.56
C LEU A 10 2.54 -6.80 -6.50
N LEU A 11 2.66 -6.51 -7.79
CA LEU A 11 3.11 -7.47 -8.80
C LEU A 11 4.51 -8.01 -8.49
N TYR A 12 5.47 -7.15 -8.14
CA TYR A 12 6.81 -7.64 -7.80
C TYR A 12 6.81 -8.52 -6.56
N SER A 13 5.94 -8.21 -5.58
CA SER A 13 5.77 -8.99 -4.36
C SER A 13 5.28 -10.42 -4.62
N THR A 14 4.59 -10.67 -5.74
CA THR A 14 4.18 -12.04 -6.10
C THR A 14 5.34 -12.92 -6.54
N VAL A 15 6.38 -12.33 -7.12
CA VAL A 15 7.57 -13.04 -7.61
C VAL A 15 8.62 -13.17 -6.50
N CYS A 16 9.02 -12.05 -5.90
CA CYS A 16 10.07 -12.01 -4.88
C CYS A 16 9.86 -10.82 -3.93
N GLY A 17 10.42 -10.89 -2.72
CA GLY A 17 10.27 -9.85 -1.70
C GLY A 17 9.07 -10.05 -0.79
N CYS A 18 9.03 -9.27 0.29
CA CYS A 18 8.06 -9.44 1.37
C CYS A 18 6.89 -8.45 1.30
N GLY A 19 6.72 -7.69 0.22
CA GLY A 19 5.70 -6.65 0.13
C GLY A 19 6.24 -5.22 0.24
N PRO A 20 5.37 -4.21 0.07
CA PRO A 20 5.72 -2.79 0.10
C PRO A 20 6.10 -2.33 1.51
N ASP A 21 7.38 -1.99 1.68
CA ASP A 21 7.91 -1.54 2.96
C ASP A 21 8.25 -0.04 2.97
N MET A 22 7.82 0.67 4.02
CA MET A 22 8.02 2.11 4.24
C MET A 22 7.59 2.99 3.05
N ILE A 23 6.38 2.76 2.54
CA ILE A 23 5.85 3.47 1.38
C ILE A 23 5.16 4.76 1.80
N PRO A 24 5.66 5.94 1.41
CA PRO A 24 5.02 7.20 1.76
C PRO A 24 3.75 7.43 0.93
N LEU A 25 2.65 7.68 1.63
CA LEU A 25 1.34 7.97 1.05
C LEU A 25 0.96 9.45 1.23
N PRO A 26 0.02 9.97 0.43
CA PRO A 26 -0.53 11.30 0.63
C PRO A 26 -1.13 11.42 2.04
N GLY A 27 -1.04 12.61 2.63
CA GLY A 27 -1.58 12.85 3.97
C GLY A 27 -3.10 12.86 4.03
N ASP A 28 -3.76 13.00 2.87
CA ASP A 28 -5.22 12.95 2.69
C ASP A 28 -5.72 11.59 2.21
N VAL A 29 -4.88 10.54 2.27
CA VAL A 29 -5.33 9.18 1.95
C VAL A 29 -6.44 8.76 2.91
N SER A 30 -7.52 8.22 2.37
CA SER A 30 -8.65 7.74 3.17
C SER A 30 -8.38 6.36 3.77
N GLU A 31 -9.08 6.04 4.86
CA GLU A 31 -9.04 4.70 5.46
C GLU A 31 -9.45 3.61 4.47
N LYS A 32 -10.43 3.91 3.60
CA LYS A 32 -10.88 2.98 2.55
C LYS A 32 -9.80 2.68 1.52
N GLU A 33 -9.03 3.68 1.13
CA GLU A 33 -7.90 3.52 0.21
C GLU A 33 -6.75 2.74 0.85
N ILE A 34 -6.48 2.94 2.15
CA ILE A 34 -5.51 2.11 2.88
C ILE A 34 -6.01 0.66 2.96
N ALA A 35 -7.29 0.47 3.30
CA ALA A 35 -7.91 -0.83 3.44
C ALA A 35 -7.92 -1.61 2.11
N SER A 36 -8.13 -0.95 0.97
CA SER A 36 -8.06 -1.61 -0.33
C SER A 36 -6.66 -2.12 -0.66
N ILE A 37 -5.62 -1.33 -0.40
CA ILE A 37 -4.22 -1.77 -0.55
C ILE A 37 -3.93 -2.98 0.35
N MET A 38 -4.37 -2.93 1.62
CA MET A 38 -4.19 -4.03 2.57
C MET A 38 -4.96 -5.28 2.15
N LEU A 39 -6.17 -5.12 1.60
CA LEU A 39 -6.98 -6.23 1.10
C LEU A 39 -6.29 -6.92 -0.07
N ASP A 40 -5.77 -6.17 -1.05
CA ASP A 40 -5.00 -6.72 -2.16
C ASP A 40 -3.77 -7.49 -1.66
N MET A 41 -3.06 -6.95 -0.67
CA MET A 41 -1.92 -7.61 -0.03
C MET A 41 -2.32 -8.92 0.66
N CYS A 42 -3.41 -8.93 1.42
CA CYS A 42 -3.95 -10.11 2.08
C CYS A 42 -4.38 -11.18 1.06
N SER A 43 -5.09 -10.77 0.00
CA SER A 43 -5.49 -11.68 -1.08
C SER A 43 -4.28 -12.32 -1.76
N LEU A 44 -3.24 -11.54 -2.06
CA LEU A 44 -1.99 -12.07 -2.61
C LEU A 44 -1.29 -13.02 -1.64
N ALA A 45 -1.23 -12.68 -0.35
CA ALA A 45 -0.62 -13.54 0.67
C ALA A 45 -1.32 -14.90 0.76
N LEU A 46 -2.65 -14.91 0.75
CA LEU A 46 -3.46 -16.13 0.78
C LEU A 46 -3.30 -16.98 -0.49
N ILE A 47 -3.39 -16.35 -1.67
CA ILE A 47 -3.31 -17.08 -2.95
C ILE A 47 -1.92 -17.69 -3.16
N LEU A 48 -0.87 -16.99 -2.72
CA LEU A 48 0.51 -17.40 -2.94
C LEU A 48 1.08 -18.24 -1.79
N ASP A 49 0.32 -18.46 -0.70
CA ASP A 49 0.78 -19.05 0.55
C ASP A 49 2.13 -18.44 1.00
N LYS A 50 2.18 -17.10 0.97
CA LYS A 50 3.40 -16.34 1.19
C LYS A 50 3.15 -15.24 2.22
N PRO A 51 3.94 -15.17 3.30
CA PRO A 51 3.81 -14.08 4.26
C PRO A 51 4.26 -12.77 3.60
N LEU A 52 3.30 -11.86 3.41
CA LEU A 52 3.55 -10.53 2.89
C LEU A 52 3.25 -9.49 3.97
N ILE A 53 3.99 -8.40 3.95
CA ILE A 53 3.86 -7.26 4.85
C ILE A 53 3.64 -5.99 4.05
N ALA A 54 2.96 -5.02 4.64
CA ALA A 54 2.87 -3.67 4.13
C ALA A 54 3.09 -2.66 5.25
N ARG A 55 4.01 -1.71 5.05
CA ARG A 55 4.17 -0.54 5.93
C ARG A 55 3.91 0.72 5.11
N LEU A 56 2.69 1.23 5.26
CA LEU A 56 2.22 2.44 4.59
C LEU A 56 2.36 3.63 5.53
N VAL A 57 2.93 4.73 5.04
CA VAL A 57 3.28 5.91 5.87
C VAL A 57 2.60 7.15 5.31
N PRO A 58 1.38 7.49 5.74
CA PRO A 58 0.74 8.75 5.36
C PRO A 58 1.58 9.95 5.81
N ILE A 59 1.87 10.87 4.89
CA ILE A 59 2.68 12.06 5.17
C ILE A 59 1.76 13.29 5.29
N PRO A 60 1.54 13.82 6.50
CA PRO A 60 0.63 14.95 6.71
C PRO A 60 0.96 16.14 5.80
N ASN A 61 -0.08 16.83 5.32
CA ASN A 61 0.04 18.03 4.49
C ASN A 61 0.81 17.85 3.17
N ARG A 62 0.93 16.62 2.67
CA ARG A 62 1.58 16.32 1.40
C ARG A 62 0.68 15.53 0.45
N LYS A 63 0.89 15.75 -0.85
CA LYS A 63 0.15 15.11 -1.93
C LYS A 63 1.03 14.16 -2.73
N GLY A 64 0.40 13.22 -3.44
CA GLY A 64 1.09 12.27 -4.31
C GLY A 64 1.96 12.95 -5.37
N GLY A 65 3.18 12.44 -5.54
CA GLY A 65 4.20 12.96 -6.44
C GLY A 65 5.14 14.01 -5.82
N GLN A 66 4.78 14.60 -4.69
CA GLN A 66 5.69 15.46 -3.92
C GLN A 66 6.81 14.64 -3.28
N LYS A 67 7.92 15.29 -2.90
CA LYS A 67 8.96 14.64 -2.11
C LYS A 67 8.62 14.70 -0.63
N THR A 68 8.97 13.65 0.11
CA THR A 68 9.01 13.70 1.57
C THR A 68 10.09 14.70 2.01
N GLN A 69 9.95 15.23 3.23
CA GLN A 69 10.90 16.15 3.85
C GLN A 69 11.14 15.73 5.30
N PHE A 70 11.65 14.51 5.47
CA PHE A 70 12.16 14.05 6.74
C PHE A 70 13.47 14.78 7.05
N ASP A 71 13.56 15.32 8.26
CA ASP A 71 14.76 15.93 8.84
C ASP A 71 15.28 15.02 9.95
N TYR A 72 15.63 13.79 9.57
CA TYR A 72 16.11 12.78 10.49
C TYR A 72 17.15 11.92 9.78
N HIS A 73 18.30 11.72 10.42
CA HIS A 73 19.48 11.06 9.83
C HIS A 73 19.19 9.66 9.27
N PHE A 74 18.24 8.93 9.85
CA PHE A 74 17.90 7.57 9.44
C PHE A 74 16.91 7.49 8.27
N PHE A 75 16.27 8.60 7.88
CA PHE A 75 15.31 8.61 6.79
C PHE A 75 15.88 9.30 5.55
N GLN A 76 15.75 8.62 4.42
CA GLN A 76 16.03 9.23 3.12
C GLN A 76 14.76 9.70 2.44
N ASN A 77 14.84 10.89 1.86
CA ASN A 77 13.68 11.50 1.24
C ASN A 77 13.35 10.86 -0.11
N SER A 78 12.11 10.41 -0.25
CA SER A 78 11.61 9.74 -1.45
C SER A 78 10.39 10.49 -2.01
N ARG A 79 9.76 9.95 -3.06
CA ARG A 79 8.53 10.54 -3.62
C ARG A 79 7.33 9.85 -3.01
N ILE A 80 6.35 10.66 -2.64
CA ILE A 80 5.05 10.21 -2.16
C ILE A 80 4.33 9.51 -3.31
N MET A 81 3.92 8.27 -3.08
CA MET A 81 3.23 7.49 -4.09
C MET A 81 1.81 8.02 -4.27
N LYS A 82 1.31 8.00 -5.50
CA LYS A 82 -0.09 8.31 -5.76
C LYS A 82 -0.92 7.07 -5.44
N VAL A 83 -1.92 7.23 -4.60
CA VAL A 83 -2.94 6.20 -4.37
C VAL A 83 -4.06 6.43 -5.37
N ARG A 84 -4.57 5.35 -5.96
CA ARG A 84 -5.78 5.37 -6.77
C ARG A 84 -6.94 5.00 -5.87
N ASP A 85 -8.08 5.61 -6.11
CA ASP A 85 -9.34 5.23 -5.48
C ASP A 85 -9.79 3.88 -6.06
N LEU A 86 -9.17 2.80 -5.57
CA LEU A 86 -9.62 1.43 -5.85
C LEU A 86 -10.83 1.17 -4.96
N SER A 87 -11.98 1.69 -5.40
CA SER A 87 -13.29 1.28 -4.90
C SER A 87 -13.53 -0.17 -5.33
N LEU A 88 -12.92 -1.11 -4.61
CA LEU A 88 -13.41 -2.47 -4.57
C LEU A 88 -14.76 -2.38 -3.87
N THR A 89 -15.83 -2.44 -4.65
CA THR A 89 -17.18 -2.66 -4.13
C THR A 89 -17.12 -3.98 -3.38
N GLY A 90 -17.04 -3.91 -2.05
CA GLY A 90 -16.64 -4.98 -1.14
C GLY A 90 -17.56 -6.20 -1.06
N ARG A 91 -18.35 -6.51 -2.10
CA ARG A 91 -19.21 -7.69 -2.12
C ARG A 91 -18.42 -8.99 -2.35
N THR A 92 -17.40 -9.00 -3.20
CA THR A 92 -16.84 -10.28 -3.68
C THR A 92 -15.86 -10.98 -2.73
N LEU A 93 -15.12 -10.25 -1.89
CA LEU A 93 -14.11 -10.81 -0.98
C LEU A 93 -14.59 -10.92 0.48
N LEU A 94 -15.42 -9.99 0.96
CA LEU A 94 -15.95 -10.05 2.33
C LEU A 94 -17.02 -11.13 2.51
N GLU A 95 -17.76 -11.49 1.45
CA GLU A 95 -18.78 -12.57 1.52
C GLU A 95 -18.16 -13.98 1.44
N ASN A 96 -16.95 -14.13 0.87
CA ASN A 96 -16.32 -15.43 0.63
C ASN A 96 -15.16 -15.77 1.57
N ILE A 97 -14.73 -14.82 2.40
CA ILE A 97 -13.59 -15.01 3.30
C ILE A 97 -13.99 -14.47 4.66
N ASN A 98 -14.03 -15.34 5.68
CA ASN A 98 -14.21 -14.97 7.08
C ASN A 98 -12.98 -14.16 7.57
N PHE A 99 -12.81 -12.94 7.07
CA PHE A 99 -11.81 -12.00 7.56
C PHE A 99 -12.39 -11.28 8.78
N GLU A 100 -12.24 -11.89 9.95
CA GLU A 100 -12.39 -11.18 11.22
C GLU A 100 -11.08 -10.44 11.51
N PHE A 101 -11.12 -9.10 11.46
CA PHE A 101 -10.08 -8.28 12.07
C PHE A 101 -10.32 -8.31 13.59
N THR A 102 -9.69 -9.27 14.29
CA THR A 102 -9.67 -9.31 15.76
C THR A 102 -8.72 -8.26 16.33
#